data_AF-A0A3M1YAZ6-F1
#
_entry.id   AF-A0A3M1YAZ6-F1
#
_cell.length_a   1.000
_cell.length_b   1.000
_cell.length_c   1.000
_cell.angle_alpha   90.00
_cell.angle_beta   90.00
_cell.angle_gamma   90.00
#
_symmetry.space_group_name_H-M   'P 1'
#
loop_
_entity.id
_entity.type
_entity.pdbx_description
1 polymer ?
#
loop_
_entity_poly.entity_id
_entity_poly.type
_entity_poly.pdbx_seq_one_letter_code
_entity_poly.pdbx_strand_id
1 'polypeptide(L)'
;GIPYIIFRPSLIIGRGDGFTENLLELINHFPVVPVPGRGEARLQPLSVDDWVSCFLRAMEDENFVGKTIEFGGPEHLTYNEILRTVMRLLGVKKPIIHMPKAIVKAGLPIGRLASFIGIKTPPVTAEQIELLQVDNITDRDSIRKQFGFEPEGYEEALRKALGGV
;
A
#
# COMPACT_ATOMS: atom_id res chain seq x y z
N GLY A 1 29.35 19.06 -1.59
CA GLY A 1 28.20 18.28 -2.14
C GLY A 1 26.94 19.11 -2.02
N ILE A 2 25.82 18.65 -2.58
CA ILE A 2 24.52 19.33 -2.51
C ILE A 2 23.79 18.86 -1.23
N PRO A 3 23.22 19.74 -0.39
CA PRO A 3 22.40 19.32 0.74
C PRO A 3 21.17 18.54 0.27
N TYR A 4 20.84 17.45 0.96
CA TYR A 4 19.77 16.54 0.55
C TYR A 4 19.01 15.97 1.76
N ILE A 5 17.80 15.47 1.50
CA ILE A 5 17.05 14.58 2.39
C ILE A 5 16.51 13.45 1.51
N ILE A 6 16.71 12.19 1.91
CA ILE A 6 16.16 11.04 1.20
C ILE A 6 14.92 10.55 1.94
N PHE A 7 13.77 10.66 1.29
CA PHE A 7 12.51 10.15 1.80
C PHE A 7 12.28 8.70 1.35
N ARG A 8 12.09 7.80 2.31
CA ARG A 8 11.82 6.36 2.04
C ARG A 8 10.52 5.93 2.74
N PRO A 9 9.35 6.25 2.17
CA PRO A 9 8.09 5.76 2.70
C PRO A 9 7.87 4.29 2.39
N SER A 10 7.11 3.60 3.25
CA SER A 10 6.57 2.28 2.98
C SER A 10 5.41 2.35 1.98
N LEU A 11 4.16 2.30 2.45
CA LEU A 11 2.96 2.36 1.65
C LEU A 11 2.13 3.57 2.06
N ILE A 12 1.97 4.55 1.18
CA ILE A 12 1.14 5.73 1.45
C ILE A 12 -0.28 5.43 0.97
N ILE A 13 -1.27 5.60 1.84
CA ILE A 13 -2.69 5.37 1.57
C ILE A 13 -3.45 6.68 1.65
N GLY A 14 -4.36 6.91 0.72
CA GLY A 14 -5.17 8.12 0.67
C GLY A 14 -6.21 8.05 -0.44
N ARG A 15 -7.10 9.03 -0.49
CA ARG A 15 -8.13 9.08 -1.53
C ARG A 15 -7.47 9.12 -2.92
N GLY A 16 -7.80 8.13 -3.77
CA GLY A 16 -7.23 8.00 -5.11
C GLY A 16 -5.81 7.45 -5.16
N ASP A 17 -5.30 6.83 -4.09
CA ASP A 17 -4.00 6.16 -4.14
C ASP A 17 -4.08 4.89 -5.01
N GLY A 18 -3.05 4.68 -5.84
CA GLY A 18 -3.07 3.61 -6.82
C GLY A 18 -3.07 2.20 -6.23
N PHE A 19 -2.58 2.01 -5.01
CA PHE A 19 -2.59 0.68 -4.38
C PHE A 19 -4.00 0.30 -3.95
N THR A 20 -4.67 1.19 -3.22
CA THR A 20 -6.06 1.00 -2.78
C THR A 20 -6.99 0.89 -3.98
N GLU A 21 -6.88 1.77 -4.98
CA GLU A 21 -7.72 1.70 -6.20
C GLU A 21 -7.56 0.36 -6.92
N ASN A 22 -6.33 -0.16 -7.05
CA ASN A 22 -6.10 -1.48 -7.66
C ASN A 22 -6.74 -2.62 -6.84
N LEU A 23 -6.69 -2.53 -5.51
CA LEU A 23 -7.37 -3.51 -4.64
C LEU A 23 -8.89 -3.41 -4.79
N LEU A 24 -9.44 -2.21 -4.86
CA LEU A 24 -10.87 -1.98 -5.08
C LEU A 24 -11.32 -2.53 -6.42
N GLU A 25 -10.57 -2.29 -7.49
CA GLU A 25 -10.88 -2.85 -8.80
C GLU A 25 -10.86 -4.38 -8.78
N LEU A 26 -9.84 -4.99 -8.17
CA LEU A 26 -9.74 -6.43 -8.02
C LEU A 26 -10.91 -7.00 -7.22
N ILE A 27 -11.19 -6.41 -6.07
CA ILE A 27 -12.22 -6.89 -5.14
C ILE A 27 -13.62 -6.65 -5.70
N ASN A 28 -13.88 -5.58 -6.45
CA ASN A 28 -15.23 -5.31 -6.97
C ASN A 28 -15.55 -6.14 -8.23
N HIS A 29 -14.60 -6.34 -9.14
CA HIS A 29 -14.88 -6.93 -10.46
C HIS A 29 -14.71 -8.45 -10.52
N PHE A 30 -13.92 -9.06 -9.65
CA PHE A 30 -13.66 -10.50 -9.70
C PHE A 30 -14.44 -11.26 -8.62
N PRO A 31 -14.90 -12.49 -8.90
CA PRO A 31 -15.61 -13.32 -7.91
C PRO A 31 -14.68 -13.85 -6.82
N VAL A 32 -13.36 -13.85 -7.07
CA VAL A 32 -12.30 -14.32 -6.17
C VAL A 32 -11.19 -13.28 -6.13
N VAL A 33 -10.41 -13.26 -5.04
CA VAL A 33 -9.26 -12.37 -4.90
C VAL A 33 -7.97 -13.18 -5.08
N PRO A 34 -7.33 -13.15 -6.27
CA PRO A 34 -6.06 -13.83 -6.50
C PRO A 34 -4.93 -13.13 -5.74
N VAL A 35 -4.09 -13.90 -5.06
CA VAL A 35 -2.91 -13.41 -4.33
C VAL A 35 -1.66 -14.09 -4.89
N PRO A 36 -0.66 -13.31 -5.37
CA PRO A 36 0.62 -13.88 -5.77
C PRO A 36 1.40 -14.38 -4.55
N GLY A 37 1.78 -15.66 -4.57
CA GLY A 37 2.46 -16.30 -3.44
C GLY A 37 1.53 -16.48 -2.24
N ARG A 38 2.09 -16.35 -1.04
CA ARG A 38 1.36 -16.60 0.23
C ARG A 38 0.68 -15.35 0.81
N GLY A 39 0.99 -14.16 0.29
CA GLY A 39 0.46 -12.89 0.81
C GLY A 39 0.96 -12.56 2.22
N GLU A 40 2.11 -13.09 2.62
CA GLU A 40 2.71 -12.93 3.96
C GLU A 40 3.67 -11.74 4.03
N ALA A 41 4.04 -11.14 2.89
CA ALA A 41 4.84 -9.92 2.87
C ALA A 41 4.13 -8.81 3.64
N ARG A 42 4.90 -8.13 4.48
CA ARG A 42 4.40 -7.08 5.37
C ARG A 42 4.57 -5.71 4.72
N LEU A 43 3.52 -4.90 4.83
CA LEU A 43 3.48 -3.50 4.45
C LEU A 43 3.19 -2.70 5.72
N GLN A 44 3.58 -1.43 5.74
CA GLN A 44 3.36 -0.54 6.87
C GLN A 44 2.63 0.72 6.40
N PRO A 45 1.29 0.62 6.20
CA PRO A 45 0.51 1.70 5.60
C PRO A 45 0.58 2.98 6.44
N LEU A 46 0.83 4.12 5.80
CA LEU A 46 0.84 5.45 6.39
C LEU A 46 -0.21 6.31 5.69
N SER A 47 -1.00 7.07 6.44
CA SER A 47 -1.96 8.01 5.85
C SER A 47 -1.23 9.08 5.03
N VAL A 48 -1.83 9.54 3.93
CA VAL A 48 -1.28 10.65 3.13
C VAL A 48 -1.18 11.94 3.96
N ASP A 49 -2.10 12.15 4.91
CA ASP A 49 -2.12 13.33 5.77
C ASP A 49 -0.91 13.34 6.73
N ASP A 50 -0.63 12.21 7.38
CA ASP A 50 0.56 12.07 8.25
C ASP A 50 1.85 12.15 7.44
N TRP A 51 1.87 11.55 6.25
CA TRP A 51 3.00 11.64 5.32
C TRP A 51 3.31 13.10 4.97
N VAL A 52 2.31 13.89 4.57
CA VAL A 52 2.48 15.32 4.25
C VAL A 52 2.92 16.11 5.49
N SER A 53 2.33 15.85 6.66
CA SER A 53 2.74 16.47 7.93
C SER A 53 4.22 16.23 8.23
N CYS A 54 4.69 14.99 8.10
CA CYS A 54 6.09 14.64 8.31
C CYS A 54 7.01 15.26 7.26
N PHE A 55 6.59 15.25 5.99
CA PHE A 55 7.35 15.83 4.89
C PHE A 55 7.60 17.33 5.10
N LEU A 56 6.56 18.09 5.45
CA LEU A 56 6.68 19.53 5.71
C LEU A 56 7.60 19.81 6.91
N ARG A 57 7.46 19.06 8.02
CA ARG A 57 8.34 19.20 9.19
C ARG A 57 9.79 18.89 8.87
N ALA A 58 10.05 17.84 8.07
CA ALA A 58 11.39 17.46 7.67
C ALA A 58 12.07 18.52 6.79
N MET A 59 11.30 19.26 6.00
CA MET A 59 11.83 20.35 5.17
C MET A 59 12.22 21.60 5.98
N GLU A 60 11.60 21.81 7.14
CA GLU A 60 11.85 22.97 8.01
C GLU A 60 12.93 22.73 9.07
N ASP A 61 13.34 21.47 9.29
CA ASP A 61 14.31 21.09 10.32
C ASP A 61 15.67 20.69 9.72
N GLU A 62 16.67 21.55 9.96
CA GLU A 62 18.05 21.34 9.51
C GLU A 62 18.68 20.04 10.05
N ASN A 63 18.16 19.47 11.13
CA ASN A 63 18.63 18.20 11.66
C ASN A 63 18.42 17.03 10.70
N PHE A 64 17.56 17.16 9.68
CA PHE A 64 17.35 16.13 8.67
C PHE A 64 18.28 16.23 7.46
N VAL A 65 19.05 17.31 7.32
CA VAL A 65 19.98 17.48 6.20
C VAL A 65 21.04 16.38 6.21
N GLY A 66 21.22 15.75 5.05
CA GLY A 66 22.12 14.63 4.84
C GLY A 66 21.60 13.28 5.35
N LYS A 67 20.33 13.19 5.76
CA LYS A 67 19.75 11.95 6.30
C LYS A 67 18.82 11.26 5.31
N THR A 68 18.71 9.95 5.48
CA THR A 68 17.59 9.15 4.95
C THR A 68 16.58 8.99 6.06
N ILE A 69 15.32 9.31 5.78
CA ILE A 69 14.22 9.22 6.72
C ILE A 69 13.28 8.12 6.22
N GLU A 70 12.96 7.18 7.09
CA GLU A 70 12.02 6.11 6.81
C GLU A 70 10.67 6.42 7.43
N PHE A 71 9.60 6.12 6.69
CA PHE A 71 8.24 6.46 7.08
C PHE A 71 7.34 5.24 6.95
N GLY A 72 6.66 4.89 8.03
CA GLY A 72 5.65 3.85 8.05
C GLY A 72 4.63 4.16 9.14
N GLY A 73 3.37 3.80 8.90
CA GLY A 73 2.35 3.96 9.92
C GLY A 73 2.51 3.00 11.10
N PRO A 74 1.53 2.95 12.01
CA PRO A 74 1.71 2.32 13.32
C PRO A 74 1.70 0.78 13.26
N GLU A 75 1.24 0.19 12.16
CA GLU A 75 0.93 -1.23 12.04
C GLU A 75 1.75 -1.91 10.95
N HIS A 76 2.36 -3.06 11.28
CA HIS A 76 2.89 -3.98 10.28
C HIS A 76 1.80 -4.97 9.89
N LEU A 77 1.33 -4.90 8.66
CA LEU A 77 0.23 -5.70 8.16
C LEU A 77 0.70 -6.57 6.99
N THR A 78 0.37 -7.85 7.02
CA THR A 78 0.52 -8.72 5.86
C THR A 78 -0.41 -8.26 4.74
N TYR A 79 -0.03 -8.56 3.50
CA TYR A 79 -0.90 -8.30 2.34
C TYR A 79 -2.29 -8.96 2.50
N ASN A 80 -2.35 -10.15 3.11
CA ASN A 80 -3.61 -10.81 3.44
C ASN A 80 -4.48 -10.01 4.44
N GLU A 81 -3.88 -9.41 5.47
CA GLU A 81 -4.60 -8.57 6.44
C GLU A 81 -5.15 -7.30 5.79
N ILE A 82 -4.36 -6.67 4.93
CA ILE A 82 -4.78 -5.51 4.13
C ILE A 82 -6.01 -5.85 3.28
N LEU A 83 -5.95 -6.94 2.49
CA LEU A 83 -7.08 -7.42 1.69
C LEU A 83 -8.33 -7.69 2.54
N ARG A 84 -8.17 -8.32 3.70
CA ARG A 84 -9.28 -8.60 4.62
C ARG A 84 -9.90 -7.33 5.17
N THR A 85 -9.11 -6.33 5.53
CA THR A 85 -9.60 -5.03 6.00
C THR A 85 -10.38 -4.31 4.90
N VAL A 86 -9.85 -4.26 3.67
CA VAL A 86 -10.57 -3.67 2.53
C VAL A 86 -11.91 -4.39 2.28
N MET A 87 -11.91 -5.72 2.18
CA MET A 87 -13.14 -6.49 1.97
C MET A 87 -14.16 -6.29 3.10
N ARG A 88 -13.69 -6.21 4.34
CA ARG A 88 -14.55 -5.95 5.52
C ARG A 88 -15.18 -4.57 5.46
N LEU A 89 -14.43 -3.52 5.11
CA LEU A 89 -14.97 -2.17 4.98
C LEU A 89 -15.94 -2.03 3.81
N LEU A 90 -15.71 -2.77 2.72
CA LEU A 90 -16.64 -2.86 1.59
C LEU A 90 -17.88 -3.75 1.85
N GLY A 91 -17.91 -4.48 2.97
CA GLY A 91 -19.00 -5.40 3.29
C GLY A 91 -19.08 -6.64 2.38
N VAL A 92 -18.00 -7.01 1.70
CA VAL A 92 -17.97 -8.16 0.79
C VAL A 92 -17.26 -9.37 1.39
N LYS A 93 -17.69 -10.57 1.01
CA LYS A 93 -17.04 -11.83 1.38
C LYS A 93 -16.65 -12.59 0.13
N LYS A 94 -15.37 -12.55 -0.22
CA LYS A 94 -14.81 -13.25 -1.38
C LYS A 94 -13.66 -14.17 -0.95
N PRO A 95 -13.52 -15.36 -1.57
CA PRO A 95 -12.41 -16.24 -1.25
C PRO A 95 -11.09 -15.64 -1.77
N ILE A 96 -10.07 -15.68 -0.93
CA ILE A 96 -8.68 -15.36 -1.29
C ILE A 96 -8.04 -16.63 -1.85
N ILE A 97 -7.50 -16.57 -3.07
CA ILE A 97 -6.83 -17.70 -3.73
C ILE A 97 -5.35 -17.38 -3.88
N HIS A 98 -4.52 -18.04 -3.09
CA HIS A 98 -3.07 -18.00 -3.21
C HIS A 98 -2.61 -18.82 -4.40
N MET A 99 -1.77 -18.25 -5.26
CA MET A 99 -1.27 -18.94 -6.45
C MET A 99 0.19 -18.60 -6.73
N PRO A 100 0.96 -19.51 -7.34
CA PRO A 100 2.35 -19.25 -7.71
C PRO A 100 2.51 -17.97 -8.53
N LYS A 101 3.53 -17.17 -8.20
CA LYS A 101 3.82 -15.89 -8.87
C LYS A 101 3.93 -16.03 -10.38
N ALA A 102 4.52 -17.13 -10.84
CA ALA A 102 4.66 -17.45 -12.26
C ALA A 102 3.29 -17.53 -12.98
N ILE A 103 2.27 -18.09 -12.33
CA ILE A 103 0.91 -18.17 -12.89
C ILE A 103 0.29 -16.77 -12.98
N VAL A 104 0.41 -15.96 -11.93
CA VAL A 104 -0.09 -14.58 -11.95
C VAL A 104 0.58 -13.76 -13.05
N LYS A 105 1.91 -13.87 -13.16
CA LYS A 105 2.70 -13.16 -14.19
C LYS A 105 2.34 -13.61 -15.61
N ALA A 106 2.14 -14.91 -15.82
CA ALA A 106 1.74 -15.45 -17.12
C ALA A 106 0.34 -14.96 -17.54
N GLY A 107 -0.53 -14.62 -16.59
CA GLY A 107 -1.85 -14.06 -16.85
C GLY A 107 -1.87 -12.56 -17.20
N LEU A 108 -0.78 -11.81 -16.98
CA LEU A 108 -0.75 -10.36 -17.22
C LEU A 108 -1.11 -9.95 -18.67
N PRO A 109 -0.64 -10.65 -19.73
CA PRO A 109 -1.03 -10.31 -21.11
C PRO A 109 -2.54 -10.47 -21.34
N ILE A 110 -3.17 -11.46 -20.71
CA ILE A 110 -4.62 -11.69 -20.79
C ILE A 110 -5.37 -10.53 -20.12
N GLY A 111 -4.90 -10.09 -18.94
CA GLY A 111 -5.44 -8.91 -18.26
C GLY A 111 -5.34 -7.65 -19.11
N ARG A 112 -4.18 -7.41 -19.74
CA ARG A 112 -3.99 -6.27 -20.65
C ARG A 112 -4.93 -6.30 -21.86
N LEU A 113 -5.12 -7.48 -22.46
CA LEU A 113 -6.07 -7.65 -23.56
C LEU A 113 -7.51 -7.41 -23.09
N ALA A 114 -7.88 -7.91 -21.91
CA ALA A 114 -9.19 -7.67 -21.30
C ALA A 114 -9.44 -6.18 -21.06
N SER A 115 -8.45 -5.47 -20.51
CA SER A 115 -8.49 -4.01 -20.33
C SER A 115 -8.64 -3.26 -21.66
N PHE A 116 -7.96 -3.71 -22.70
CA PHE A 116 -8.06 -3.11 -24.04
C PHE A 116 -9.46 -3.23 -24.65
N ILE A 117 -10.17 -4.33 -24.38
CA ILE A 117 -11.56 -4.54 -24.84
C ILE A 117 -12.63 -4.01 -23.87
N GLY A 118 -12.23 -3.21 -22.87
CA GLY A 118 -13.14 -2.51 -21.95
C GLY A 118 -13.48 -3.25 -20.65
N ILE A 119 -12.85 -4.39 -20.36
CA ILE A 119 -13.01 -5.08 -19.08
C ILE A 119 -12.09 -4.41 -18.06
N LYS A 120 -12.64 -3.85 -16.98
CA LYS A 120 -11.82 -3.26 -15.91
C LYS A 120 -10.99 -4.33 -15.21
N THR A 121 -9.68 -4.25 -15.36
CA THR A 121 -8.71 -5.09 -14.66
C THR A 121 -7.67 -4.19 -14.01
N PRO A 122 -7.23 -4.48 -12.77
CA PRO A 122 -6.24 -3.64 -12.12
C PRO A 122 -4.94 -3.62 -12.94
N PRO A 123 -4.34 -2.44 -13.16
CA PRO A 123 -3.07 -2.30 -13.86
C PRO A 123 -1.91 -2.83 -13.00
N VAL A 124 -1.72 -4.16 -13.02
CA VAL A 124 -0.64 -4.85 -12.28
C VAL A 124 0.54 -5.16 -13.19
N THR A 125 1.76 -4.90 -12.72
CA THR A 125 3.01 -5.25 -13.42
C THR A 125 3.73 -6.44 -12.80
N ALA A 126 4.66 -7.04 -13.55
CA ALA A 126 5.46 -8.17 -13.05
C ALA A 126 6.37 -7.75 -11.88
N GLU A 127 6.81 -6.50 -11.86
CA GLU A 127 7.62 -5.89 -10.81
C GLU A 127 6.80 -5.68 -9.55
N GLN A 128 5.56 -5.17 -9.67
CA GLN A 128 4.65 -5.03 -8.52
C GLN A 128 4.35 -6.38 -7.87
N ILE A 129 4.21 -7.45 -8.67
CA ILE A 129 4.06 -8.81 -8.14
C ILE A 129 5.27 -9.23 -7.30
N GLU A 130 6.49 -8.88 -7.70
CA GLU A 130 7.69 -9.17 -6.91
C GLU A 130 7.79 -8.30 -5.67
N LEU A 131 7.41 -7.02 -5.75
CA LEU A 131 7.37 -6.13 -4.58
C LEU A 131 6.43 -6.65 -3.50
N LEU A 132 5.31 -7.29 -3.88
CA LEU A 132 4.39 -7.95 -2.94
C LEU A 132 4.97 -9.20 -2.25
N GLN A 133 6.23 -9.56 -2.50
CA GLN A 133 6.90 -10.70 -1.86
C GLN A 133 7.97 -10.26 -0.86
N VAL A 134 8.26 -8.96 -0.81
CA VAL A 134 9.32 -8.40 0.03
C VAL A 134 8.66 -7.53 1.08
N ASP A 135 9.10 -7.66 2.33
CA ASP A 135 8.65 -6.79 3.40
C ASP A 135 9.03 -5.34 3.07
N ASN A 136 8.03 -4.47 3.06
CA ASN A 136 8.18 -3.02 2.92
C ASN A 136 7.79 -2.39 4.26
N ILE A 137 8.69 -2.47 5.25
CA ILE A 137 8.47 -2.00 6.62
C ILE A 137 9.71 -1.29 7.15
N THR A 138 9.51 -0.45 8.16
CA THR A 138 10.54 0.18 9.01
C THR A 138 10.17 -0.04 10.49
N ASP A 139 10.83 0.66 11.40
CA ASP A 139 10.47 0.70 12.82
C ASP A 139 9.00 1.11 13.00
N ARG A 140 8.28 0.42 13.89
CA ARG A 140 6.84 0.69 14.14
C ARG A 140 6.58 2.10 14.67
N ASP A 141 7.55 2.64 15.41
CA ASP A 141 7.51 3.95 16.03
C ASP A 141 8.37 4.97 15.27
N SER A 142 8.66 4.74 13.98
CA SER A 142 9.51 5.62 13.18
C SER A 142 8.98 7.06 13.15
N ILE A 143 7.67 7.25 12.99
CA ILE A 143 7.04 8.58 13.00
C ILE A 143 7.12 9.21 14.39
N ARG A 144 6.79 8.46 15.44
CA ARG A 144 6.83 8.96 16.81
C ARG A 144 8.24 9.39 17.21
N LYS A 145 9.26 8.59 16.93
CA LYS A 145 10.67 8.87 17.24
C LYS A 145 11.18 10.13 16.52
N GLN A 146 10.77 10.33 15.27
CA GLN A 146 11.32 11.38 14.41
C GLN A 146 10.51 12.69 14.45
N PHE A 147 9.20 12.62 14.65
CA PHE A 147 8.29 13.77 14.55
C PHE A 147 7.43 14.01 15.81
N GLY A 148 7.50 13.13 16.80
CA GLY A 148 6.92 13.34 18.13
C GLY A 148 5.41 13.14 18.23
N PHE A 149 4.76 12.51 17.25
CA PHE A 149 3.33 12.20 17.29
C PHE A 149 3.03 10.77 16.84
N GLU A 150 1.88 10.25 17.24
CA GLU A 150 1.40 8.92 16.82
C GLU A 150 0.64 9.04 15.49
N PRO A 151 1.04 8.29 14.44
CA PRO A 151 0.35 8.32 13.16
C PRO A 151 -1.02 7.65 13.23
N GLU A 152 -1.89 7.98 12.28
CA GLU A 152 -3.20 7.38 12.11
C GLU A 152 -3.12 5.87 11.79
N GLY A 153 -4.03 5.10 12.36
CA GLY A 153 -4.16 3.66 12.10
C GLY A 153 -4.67 3.35 10.70
N TYR A 154 -4.31 2.18 10.16
CA TYR A 154 -4.59 1.82 8.77
C TYR A 154 -6.10 1.81 8.46
N GLU A 155 -6.93 1.26 9.35
CA GLU A 155 -8.38 1.20 9.10
C GLU A 155 -9.00 2.60 8.98
N GLU A 156 -8.58 3.56 9.81
CA GLU A 156 -9.09 4.92 9.77
C GLU A 156 -8.63 5.65 8.50
N ALA A 157 -7.34 5.55 8.17
CA ALA A 157 -6.80 6.08 6.93
C ALA A 157 -7.54 5.51 5.70
N LEU A 158 -7.84 4.21 5.72
CA LEU A 158 -8.58 3.55 4.66
C LEU A 158 -10.05 4.03 4.59
N ARG A 159 -10.75 4.23 5.71
CA ARG A 159 -12.11 4.79 5.72
C ARG A 159 -12.17 6.16 5.05
N LYS A 160 -11.20 7.02 5.34
CA LYS A 160 -11.07 8.33 4.69
C LYS A 160 -10.78 8.19 3.20
N ALA A 161 -9.87 7.29 2.82
CA ALA A 161 -9.53 7.01 1.43
C ALA A 161 -10.76 6.55 0.62
N LEU A 162 -11.63 5.74 1.21
CA LEU A 162 -12.88 5.25 0.61
C LEU A 162 -14.01 6.31 0.57
N GLY A 163 -13.79 7.51 1.11
CA GLY A 163 -14.75 8.61 1.03
C GLY A 163 -15.79 8.66 2.14
N GLY A 164 -15.53 8.05 3.31
CA GLY A 164 -16.42 8.08 4.46
C GLY A 164 -17.71 7.30 4.21
N VAL A 165 -17.64 5.97 4.36
CA VAL A 165 -18.82 5.10 4.41
C VAL A 165 -19.53 5.25 5.75
#